data_AF-A0A8B3EG84-F1
#
_entry.id   AF-A0A8B3EG84-F1
#
_cell.length_a   1.000
_cell.length_b   1.000
_cell.length_c   1.000
_cell.angle_alpha   90.00
_cell.angle_beta   90.00
_cell.angle_gamma   90.00
#
_symmetry.space_group_name_H-M   'P 1'
#
loop_
_entity.id
_entity.type
_entity.pdbx_description
1 polymer ?
#
loop_
_entity_poly.entity_id
_entity_poly.type
_entity_poly.pdbx_seq_one_letter_code
_entity_poly.pdbx_strand_id
1 'polypeptide(L)'
;MTITFRISLFCSNFVKQNWNNDGDIFLFDRKTGKGVRKWNRRGQGAEEYTFINGIVLDEGKNELYVNSTPSKKILVYDLFGNFKRSLNYVQGAEFMDVFNYDENSLICYDMSVYYNEGKLKEKPFYHMIISKKDGSVVKGIPVPFDIVKAPFVQKGDGIAVASVRPIIPYKGDWLLVETSTDTVYNYVSKENKLCPFLVKTPSENPEILLTIGAVTERYYFMQTIQKVFDFDKRSGFPTIGVVYDKLENAVFDAIVRNGDFAKLQGVDLVSHPMNNDEIAAFQTLAANQLVETYENNELKGRAKEIAAGLNEESNPVVLLYKYKSVD
;
A
#
# COMPACT_ATOMS: atom_id res chain seq x y z
N MET A 1 5.29 6.97 9.43
CA MET A 1 4.15 7.25 8.54
C MET A 1 4.48 6.63 7.20
N THR A 2 3.81 5.54 6.87
CA THR A 2 4.25 4.62 5.81
C THR A 2 3.98 5.20 4.44
N ILE A 3 5.04 5.17 3.63
CA ILE A 3 5.06 5.58 2.24
C ILE A 3 4.22 4.58 1.45
N THR A 4 3.19 5.04 0.77
CA THR A 4 2.52 4.24 -0.25
C THR A 4 3.14 4.61 -1.60
N PHE A 5 4.15 3.84 -2.01
CA PHE A 5 4.43 3.69 -3.43
C PHE A 5 3.22 2.97 -4.03
N ARG A 6 2.66 3.50 -5.12
CA ARG A 6 1.69 2.77 -5.94
C ARG A 6 2.22 2.66 -7.34
N ILE A 7 3.09 1.68 -7.51
CA ILE A 7 3.49 1.25 -8.84
C ILE A 7 2.38 0.35 -9.36
N SER A 8 1.53 0.86 -10.26
CA SER A 8 0.64 -0.02 -11.02
C SER A 8 1.51 -0.78 -12.03
N LEU A 9 1.86 -2.03 -11.72
CA LEU A 9 2.75 -2.85 -12.56
C LEU A 9 2.00 -3.64 -13.64
N PHE A 10 0.69 -3.44 -13.81
CA PHE A 10 -0.06 -3.99 -14.96
C PHE A 10 0.04 -3.10 -16.21
N CYS A 11 0.77 -2.00 -16.08
CA CYS A 11 0.80 -0.90 -16.99
C CYS A 11 2.16 -0.82 -17.72
N SER A 12 2.15 -0.26 -18.92
CA SER A 12 3.36 0.12 -19.67
C SER A 12 4.16 1.17 -18.91
N ASN A 13 3.48 1.97 -18.07
CA ASN A 13 4.04 3.01 -17.24
C ASN A 13 3.74 2.80 -15.75
N PHE A 14 4.48 3.49 -14.89
CA PHE A 14 4.14 3.65 -13.48
C PHE A 14 4.19 5.11 -13.05
N VAL A 15 3.48 5.42 -11.96
CA VAL A 15 3.40 6.78 -11.41
C VAL A 15 4.10 6.86 -10.06
N LYS A 16 4.76 8.00 -9.81
CA LYS A 16 5.45 8.31 -8.56
C LYS A 16 5.13 9.74 -8.11
N GLN A 17 5.16 9.94 -6.79
CA GLN A 17 5.20 11.26 -6.15
C GLN A 17 6.42 11.35 -5.23
N ASN A 18 6.84 12.57 -4.90
CA ASN A 18 7.95 12.81 -3.99
C ASN A 18 7.53 12.75 -2.51
N TRP A 19 8.48 12.42 -1.64
CA TRP A 19 8.27 12.32 -0.19
C TRP A 19 8.06 13.69 0.49
N ASN A 20 8.72 14.72 -0.02
CA ASN A 20 8.58 16.11 0.46
C ASN A 20 7.17 16.69 0.19
N ASN A 21 6.30 15.95 -0.52
CA ASN A 21 4.97 16.37 -0.93
C ASN A 21 5.00 17.75 -1.63
N ASP A 22 5.96 17.97 -2.53
CA ASP A 22 6.03 19.14 -3.42
C ASP A 22 4.82 19.24 -4.37
N GLY A 23 4.06 18.15 -4.51
CA GLY A 23 2.90 18.03 -5.38
C GLY A 23 3.27 17.55 -6.77
N ASP A 24 4.52 17.19 -7.03
CA ASP A 24 4.93 16.68 -8.33
C ASP A 24 4.46 15.24 -8.53
N ILE A 25 3.90 14.97 -9.70
CA ILE A 25 3.54 13.65 -10.18
C ILE A 25 4.44 13.33 -11.37
N PHE A 26 5.05 12.15 -11.34
CA PHE A 26 5.98 11.66 -12.34
C PHE A 26 5.43 10.39 -12.98
N LEU A 27 5.43 10.34 -14.31
CA LEU A 27 5.13 9.16 -15.09
C LEU A 27 6.43 8.60 -15.65
N PHE A 28 6.65 7.30 -15.48
CA PHE A 28 7.83 6.59 -15.96
C PHE A 28 7.42 5.41 -16.82
N ASP A 29 8.18 5.16 -17.89
CA ASP A 29 8.05 3.93 -18.67
C ASP A 29 8.58 2.76 -17.84
N ARG A 30 7.76 1.73 -17.66
CA ARG A 30 8.08 0.58 -16.80
C ARG A 30 9.23 -0.24 -17.37
N LYS A 31 9.31 -0.39 -18.69
CA LYS A 31 10.29 -1.27 -19.35
C LYS A 31 11.71 -0.70 -19.29
N THR A 32 11.83 0.62 -19.47
CA THR A 32 13.12 1.32 -19.57
C THR A 32 13.47 2.09 -18.31
N GLY A 33 12.49 2.37 -17.43
CA GLY A 33 12.66 3.24 -16.26
C GLY A 33 12.80 4.72 -16.61
N LYS A 34 12.65 5.12 -17.87
CA LYS A 34 12.80 6.50 -18.30
C LYS A 34 11.61 7.35 -17.87
N GLY A 35 11.88 8.55 -17.38
CA GLY A 35 10.84 9.55 -17.12
C GLY A 35 10.14 9.93 -18.43
N VAL A 36 8.82 9.77 -18.46
CA VAL A 36 7.97 10.11 -19.60
C VAL A 36 7.45 11.53 -19.44
N ARG A 37 6.99 11.89 -18.24
CA ARG A 37 6.40 13.20 -17.98
C ARG A 37 6.44 13.54 -16.49
N LYS A 38 6.42 14.84 -16.21
CA LYS A 38 6.25 15.43 -14.89
C LYS A 38 5.18 16.52 -14.98
N TRP A 39 4.29 16.59 -13.99
CA TRP A 39 3.35 17.69 -13.83
C TRP A 39 3.05 17.96 -12.35
N ASN A 40 2.51 19.14 -12.08
CA ASN A 40 2.10 19.58 -10.75
C ASN A 40 0.80 20.38 -10.88
N ARG A 41 -0.19 20.01 -10.08
CA ARG A 41 -1.50 20.69 -9.98
C ARG A 41 -1.82 20.95 -8.51
N ARG A 42 -0.80 21.20 -7.70
CA ARG A 42 -0.97 21.50 -6.28
C ARG A 42 -1.47 22.93 -6.13
N GLY A 43 -2.55 23.07 -5.37
CA GLY A 43 -3.16 24.37 -5.10
C GLY A 43 -4.49 24.22 -4.37
N GLN A 44 -5.28 25.29 -4.36
CA GLN A 44 -6.57 25.36 -3.65
C GLN A 44 -7.76 25.55 -4.62
N GLY A 45 -7.50 25.59 -5.93
CA GLY A 45 -8.51 25.69 -6.97
C GLY A 45 -9.35 24.43 -7.10
N ALA A 46 -10.47 24.53 -7.80
CA ALA A 46 -11.43 23.43 -7.97
C ALA A 46 -10.85 22.20 -8.71
N GLU A 47 -9.80 22.42 -9.52
CA GLU A 47 -9.12 21.42 -10.35
C GLU A 47 -7.75 20.98 -9.78
N GLU A 48 -7.43 21.41 -8.58
CA GLU A 48 -6.11 21.27 -7.95
C GLU A 48 -6.20 20.40 -6.70
N TYR A 49 -5.17 19.57 -6.48
CA TYR A 49 -5.04 18.82 -5.23
C TYR A 49 -4.34 19.65 -4.17
N THR A 50 -4.79 19.56 -2.94
CA THR A 50 -4.14 20.22 -1.80
C THR A 50 -3.03 19.36 -1.22
N PHE A 51 -3.22 18.04 -1.26
CA PHE A 51 -2.32 17.01 -0.78
C PHE A 51 -2.54 15.73 -1.60
N ILE A 52 -1.49 14.94 -1.83
CA ILE A 52 -1.63 13.66 -2.54
C ILE A 52 -1.51 12.50 -1.54
N ASN A 53 -2.67 11.95 -1.15
CA ASN A 53 -2.74 10.77 -0.28
C ASN A 53 -2.44 9.47 -1.05
N GLY A 54 -2.77 9.43 -2.34
CA GLY A 54 -2.48 8.30 -3.19
C GLY A 54 -2.85 8.59 -4.64
N ILE A 55 -2.24 7.84 -5.56
CA ILE A 55 -2.49 7.96 -6.99
C ILE A 55 -2.86 6.60 -7.54
N VAL A 56 -3.84 6.58 -8.45
CA VAL A 56 -4.19 5.40 -9.25
C VAL A 56 -4.02 5.76 -10.72
N LEU A 57 -3.20 4.98 -11.42
CA LEU A 57 -3.07 5.03 -12.88
C LEU A 57 -4.00 3.98 -13.50
N ASP A 58 -4.90 4.42 -14.37
CA ASP A 58 -5.71 3.56 -15.24
C ASP A 58 -5.31 3.83 -16.70
N GLU A 59 -4.38 3.02 -17.22
CA GLU A 59 -3.93 3.15 -18.60
C GLU A 59 -5.01 2.78 -19.62
N GLY A 60 -5.91 1.84 -19.28
CA GLY A 60 -7.01 1.46 -20.17
C GLY A 60 -7.90 2.65 -20.53
N LYS A 61 -8.01 3.63 -19.62
CA LYS A 61 -8.75 4.88 -19.83
C LYS A 61 -7.86 6.10 -20.07
N ASN A 62 -6.54 5.96 -20.00
CA ASN A 62 -5.58 7.06 -19.97
C ASN A 62 -5.95 8.12 -18.90
N GLU A 63 -6.32 7.65 -17.71
CA GLU A 63 -6.74 8.49 -16.59
C GLU A 63 -5.89 8.28 -15.35
N LEU A 64 -5.70 9.36 -14.63
CA LEU A 64 -5.01 9.41 -13.35
C LEU A 64 -5.96 9.91 -12.27
N TYR A 65 -6.11 9.13 -11.20
CA TYR A 65 -6.96 9.47 -10.07
C TYR A 65 -6.09 9.85 -8.88
N VAL A 66 -6.18 11.11 -8.45
CA VAL A 66 -5.43 11.66 -7.33
C VAL A 66 -6.34 11.76 -6.13
N ASN A 67 -6.10 10.92 -5.12
CA ASN A 67 -6.81 10.96 -3.86
C ASN A 67 -6.28 12.13 -3.02
N SER A 68 -7.15 13.11 -2.71
CA SER A 68 -6.83 14.29 -1.90
C SER A 68 -7.81 14.38 -0.74
N THR A 69 -7.46 13.72 0.37
CA THR A 69 -8.31 13.61 1.57
C THR A 69 -8.65 14.97 2.18
N PRO A 70 -7.74 15.96 2.29
CA PRO A 70 -8.09 17.27 2.87
C PRO A 70 -9.17 18.02 2.07
N SER A 71 -9.19 17.86 0.74
CA SER A 71 -10.24 18.44 -0.11
C SER A 71 -11.45 17.52 -0.31
N LYS A 72 -11.45 16.32 0.30
CA LYS A 72 -12.51 15.30 0.23
C LYS A 72 -12.91 14.93 -1.20
N LYS A 73 -11.92 14.86 -2.09
CA LYS A 73 -12.10 14.60 -3.52
C LYS A 73 -11.06 13.63 -4.05
N ILE A 74 -11.47 12.89 -5.07
CA ILE A 74 -10.55 12.23 -6.00
C ILE A 74 -10.57 13.04 -7.29
N LEU A 75 -9.44 13.64 -7.65
CA LEU A 75 -9.31 14.45 -8.86
C LEU A 75 -8.84 13.57 -10.01
N VAL A 76 -9.53 13.67 -11.15
CA VAL A 76 -9.23 12.86 -12.33
C VAL A 76 -8.56 13.73 -13.38
N TYR A 77 -7.37 13.33 -13.80
CA TYR A 77 -6.60 13.96 -14.86
C TYR A 77 -6.37 12.98 -16.02
N ASP A 78 -6.05 13.50 -17.19
CA ASP A 78 -5.41 12.67 -18.23
C ASP A 78 -3.90 12.49 -17.93
N LEU A 79 -3.21 11.72 -18.78
CA LEU A 79 -1.76 11.49 -18.65
C LEU A 79 -0.88 12.68 -19.06
N PHE A 80 -1.49 13.81 -19.44
CA PHE A 80 -0.83 15.09 -19.69
C PHE A 80 -0.98 16.07 -18.52
N GLY A 81 -1.75 15.71 -17.50
CA GLY A 81 -2.03 16.54 -16.33
C GLY A 81 -3.23 17.49 -16.52
N ASN A 82 -3.99 17.36 -17.61
CA ASN A 82 -5.21 18.14 -17.81
C ASN A 82 -6.33 17.59 -16.95
N PHE A 83 -7.04 18.49 -16.25
CA PHE A 83 -8.17 18.09 -15.42
C PHE A 83 -9.33 17.59 -16.28
N LYS A 84 -9.98 16.50 -15.83
CA LYS A 84 -11.17 15.93 -16.47
C LYS A 84 -12.42 16.11 -15.63
N ARG A 85 -12.37 15.69 -14.37
CA ARG A 85 -13.51 15.73 -13.42
C ARG A 85 -13.03 15.51 -11.99
N SER A 86 -13.92 15.77 -11.03
CA SER A 86 -13.72 15.38 -9.62
C SER A 86 -14.77 14.36 -9.20
N LEU A 87 -14.36 13.37 -8.43
CA LEU A 87 -15.25 12.47 -7.71
C LEU A 87 -15.34 12.97 -6.26
N ASN A 88 -16.53 13.30 -5.80
CA ASN A 88 -16.72 13.67 -4.40
C ASN A 88 -16.62 12.42 -3.54
N TYR A 89 -16.08 12.57 -2.34
CA TYR A 89 -16.18 11.51 -1.35
C TYR A 89 -17.64 11.23 -1.01
N VAL A 90 -17.88 9.98 -0.62
CA VAL A 90 -19.14 9.61 0.05
C VAL A 90 -19.28 10.45 1.31
N GLN A 91 -20.50 10.88 1.62
CA GLN A 91 -20.73 11.78 2.75
C GLN A 91 -20.16 11.20 4.06
N GLY A 92 -19.29 11.98 4.72
CA GLY A 92 -18.65 11.59 5.97
C GLY A 92 -17.56 10.52 5.84
N ALA A 93 -17.18 10.11 4.63
CA ALA A 93 -16.04 9.24 4.41
C ALA A 93 -14.74 10.05 4.33
N GLU A 94 -13.62 9.41 4.67
CA GLU A 94 -12.27 9.90 4.43
C GLU A 94 -11.46 8.76 3.83
N PHE A 95 -11.13 8.83 2.54
CA PHE A 95 -10.43 7.72 1.90
C PHE A 95 -8.93 7.75 2.18
N MET A 96 -8.44 6.70 2.81
CA MET A 96 -7.00 6.45 2.98
C MET A 96 -6.44 5.74 1.75
N ASP A 97 -6.94 4.53 1.49
CA ASP A 97 -6.50 3.71 0.37
C ASP A 97 -7.57 3.72 -0.74
N VAL A 98 -7.15 3.97 -1.98
CA VAL A 98 -8.00 3.93 -3.19
C VAL A 98 -7.32 3.13 -4.30
N PHE A 99 -7.80 1.97 -4.72
CA PHE A 99 -7.17 1.19 -5.81
C PHE A 99 -8.05 1.12 -7.05
N ASN A 100 -7.41 0.85 -8.19
CA ASN A 100 -8.14 0.47 -9.39
C ASN A 100 -8.84 -0.87 -9.15
N TYR A 101 -10.16 -0.93 -9.25
CA TYR A 101 -10.91 -2.16 -9.02
C TYR A 101 -11.21 -2.88 -10.35
N ASP A 102 -11.88 -2.19 -11.26
CA ASP A 102 -12.17 -2.67 -12.60
C ASP A 102 -12.19 -1.49 -13.58
N GLU A 103 -12.61 -1.70 -14.82
CA GLU A 103 -12.70 -0.64 -15.83
C GLU A 103 -13.52 0.57 -15.34
N ASN A 104 -14.57 0.37 -14.56
CA ASN A 104 -15.57 1.38 -14.23
C ASN A 104 -15.55 1.82 -12.77
N SER A 105 -14.76 1.17 -11.92
CA SER A 105 -14.82 1.36 -10.47
C SER A 105 -13.45 1.41 -9.80
N LEU A 106 -13.42 2.04 -8.63
CA LEU A 106 -12.30 2.05 -7.68
C LEU A 106 -12.72 1.33 -6.40
N ILE A 107 -11.80 0.68 -5.70
CA ILE A 107 -12.02 0.15 -4.35
C ILE A 107 -11.35 1.07 -3.33
N CYS A 108 -12.09 1.44 -2.29
CA CYS A 108 -11.69 2.45 -1.32
C CYS A 108 -11.83 1.92 0.12
N TYR A 109 -10.97 2.42 1.01
CA TYR A 109 -11.11 2.25 2.46
C TYR A 109 -11.35 3.61 3.14
N ASP A 110 -12.44 3.69 3.88
CA ASP A 110 -12.85 4.84 4.68
C ASP A 110 -12.20 4.80 6.07
N MET A 111 -11.15 5.61 6.26
CA MET A 111 -10.44 5.71 7.53
C MET A 111 -11.18 6.50 8.60
N SER A 112 -12.36 7.05 8.30
CA SER A 112 -13.16 7.73 9.32
C SER A 112 -13.57 6.79 10.46
N VAL A 113 -13.53 5.46 10.24
CA VAL A 113 -13.76 4.46 11.30
C VAL A 113 -12.83 4.67 12.48
N TYR A 114 -11.58 5.09 12.26
CA TYR A 114 -10.58 5.23 13.32
C TYR A 114 -10.93 6.32 14.34
N TYR A 115 -11.79 7.29 14.00
CA TYR A 115 -12.28 8.30 14.95
C TYR A 115 -13.22 7.72 16.02
N ASN A 116 -13.67 6.48 15.84
CA ASN A 116 -14.59 5.79 16.73
C ASN A 116 -13.90 4.71 17.58
N GLU A 117 -12.58 4.80 17.82
CA GLU A 117 -11.83 3.87 18.68
C GLU A 117 -12.58 3.53 19.98
N GLY A 118 -12.74 2.23 20.25
CA GLY A 118 -13.42 1.70 21.43
C GLY A 118 -14.95 1.82 21.43
N LYS A 119 -15.56 2.37 20.36
CA LYS A 119 -17.03 2.50 20.21
C LYS A 119 -17.59 1.41 19.30
N LEU A 120 -18.92 1.28 19.34
CA LEU A 120 -19.66 0.43 18.41
C LEU A 120 -19.51 0.92 16.96
N LYS A 121 -19.49 -0.02 16.04
CA LYS A 121 -19.46 0.22 14.60
C LYS A 121 -20.67 1.04 14.16
N GLU A 122 -20.42 2.23 13.60
CA GLU A 122 -21.46 3.17 13.21
C GLU A 122 -21.98 2.91 11.78
N LYS A 123 -21.08 2.63 10.83
CA LYS A 123 -21.43 2.41 9.41
C LYS A 123 -21.52 0.92 9.09
N PRO A 124 -22.37 0.52 8.13
CA PRO A 124 -22.47 -0.88 7.71
C PRO A 124 -21.20 -1.41 7.04
N PHE A 125 -20.35 -0.53 6.48
CA PHE A 125 -19.11 -0.88 5.79
C PHE A 125 -18.13 0.31 5.79
N TYR A 126 -16.84 0.00 5.70
CA TYR A 126 -15.75 0.97 5.50
C TYR A 126 -14.88 0.64 4.29
N HIS A 127 -14.92 -0.61 3.81
CA HIS A 127 -14.47 -0.98 2.47
C HIS A 127 -15.62 -0.82 1.49
N MET A 128 -15.36 -0.20 0.34
CA MET A 128 -16.39 0.04 -0.67
C MET A 128 -15.83 0.13 -2.08
N ILE A 129 -16.69 -0.09 -3.06
CA ILE A 129 -16.44 0.10 -4.48
C ILE A 129 -17.22 1.33 -4.93
N ILE A 130 -16.53 2.28 -5.56
CA ILE A 130 -17.12 3.52 -6.07
C ILE A 130 -16.97 3.63 -7.59
N SER A 131 -17.92 4.30 -8.22
CA SER A 131 -17.94 4.57 -9.65
C SER A 131 -16.86 5.58 -10.04
N LYS A 132 -16.08 5.27 -11.08
CA LYS A 132 -15.13 6.21 -11.70
C LYS A 132 -15.82 7.36 -12.43
N LYS A 133 -17.12 7.24 -12.73
CA LYS A 133 -17.88 8.26 -13.45
C LYS A 133 -18.15 9.48 -12.55
N ASP A 134 -18.61 9.23 -11.33
CA ASP A 134 -19.15 10.26 -10.44
C ASP A 134 -18.80 10.08 -8.95
N GLY A 135 -18.13 8.99 -8.56
CA GLY A 135 -17.77 8.69 -7.17
C GLY A 135 -18.90 8.07 -6.35
N SER A 136 -20.04 7.75 -6.97
CA SER A 136 -21.15 7.09 -6.28
C SER A 136 -20.76 5.69 -5.79
N VAL A 137 -21.30 5.26 -4.65
CA VAL A 137 -21.07 3.90 -4.12
C VAL A 137 -21.79 2.91 -5.01
N VAL A 138 -21.01 2.03 -5.66
CA VAL A 138 -21.53 0.88 -6.40
C VAL A 138 -21.82 -0.26 -5.44
N LYS A 139 -20.94 -0.47 -4.44
CA LYS A 139 -21.08 -1.56 -3.47
C LYS A 139 -20.37 -1.23 -2.17
N GLY A 140 -21.03 -1.47 -1.04
CA GLY A 140 -20.36 -1.57 0.26
C GLY A 140 -19.92 -3.01 0.55
N ILE A 141 -18.74 -3.19 1.14
CA ILE A 141 -18.20 -4.49 1.54
C ILE A 141 -18.21 -4.57 3.08
N PRO A 142 -19.18 -5.29 3.69
CA PRO A 142 -19.39 -5.27 5.13
C PRO A 142 -18.45 -6.26 5.84
N VAL A 143 -17.23 -5.82 6.16
CA VAL A 143 -16.32 -6.61 7.02
C VAL A 143 -16.94 -6.74 8.43
N PRO A 144 -17.06 -7.96 8.99
CA PRO A 144 -17.68 -8.18 10.30
C PRO A 144 -16.80 -7.72 11.47
N PHE A 145 -17.35 -6.86 12.32
CA PHE A 145 -16.83 -6.45 13.64
C PHE A 145 -17.88 -5.58 14.35
N ASP A 146 -17.78 -5.52 15.68
CA ASP A 146 -18.69 -4.76 16.55
C ASP A 146 -18.03 -3.52 17.18
N ILE A 147 -16.84 -3.68 17.76
CA ILE A 147 -16.10 -2.61 18.42
C ILE A 147 -14.93 -2.19 17.54
N VAL A 148 -14.81 -0.89 17.28
CA VAL A 148 -13.69 -0.33 16.52
C VAL A 148 -12.39 -0.50 17.28
N LYS A 149 -11.38 -1.04 16.60
CA LYS A 149 -9.98 -1.02 17.04
C LYS A 149 -9.14 -0.38 15.94
N ALA A 150 -8.68 0.84 16.17
CA ALA A 150 -7.90 1.64 15.26
C ALA A 150 -6.40 1.36 15.44
N PRO A 151 -5.59 1.48 14.37
CA PRO A 151 -4.16 1.22 14.41
C PRO A 151 -3.38 2.43 14.94
N PHE A 152 -3.76 3.01 16.08
CA PHE A 152 -3.02 4.11 16.69
C PHE A 152 -2.89 3.99 18.21
N VAL A 153 -1.93 4.71 18.77
CA VAL A 153 -1.80 4.96 20.21
C VAL A 153 -1.93 6.46 20.42
N GLN A 154 -2.68 6.87 21.44
CA GLN A 154 -2.87 8.29 21.78
C GLN A 154 -2.40 8.56 23.21
N LYS A 155 -1.67 9.67 23.41
CA LYS A 155 -1.28 10.20 24.73
C LYS A 155 -1.48 11.71 24.72
N GLY A 156 -2.54 12.18 25.40
CA GLY A 156 -2.98 13.58 25.30
C GLY A 156 -3.35 13.95 23.86
N ASP A 157 -2.76 15.03 23.34
CA ASP A 157 -2.95 15.47 21.95
C ASP A 157 -2.05 14.71 20.95
N GLY A 158 -1.11 13.91 21.43
CA GLY A 158 -0.20 13.14 20.58
C GLY A 158 -0.86 11.87 20.06
N ILE A 159 -0.85 11.67 18.74
CA ILE A 159 -1.32 10.45 18.07
C ILE A 159 -0.17 9.84 17.28
N ALA A 160 0.11 8.56 17.52
CA ALA A 160 1.07 7.77 16.76
C ALA A 160 0.31 6.66 16.03
N VAL A 161 0.47 6.56 14.70
CA VAL A 161 -0.30 5.63 13.86
C VAL A 161 0.60 4.51 13.36
N ALA A 162 0.17 3.27 13.59
CA ALA A 162 0.77 2.07 13.05
C ALA A 162 0.43 1.92 11.56
N SER A 163 1.33 1.26 10.84
CA SER A 163 1.17 1.02 9.41
C SER A 163 0.45 -0.27 9.12
N VAL A 164 -0.88 -0.22 9.01
CA VAL A 164 -1.68 -1.37 8.57
C VAL A 164 -2.31 -1.04 7.22
N ARG A 165 -2.15 -1.93 6.22
CA ARG A 165 -2.78 -1.76 4.91
C ARG A 165 -4.17 -2.38 4.92
N PRO A 166 -5.25 -1.60 4.75
CA PRO A 166 -6.61 -2.11 4.79
C PRO A 166 -7.04 -2.85 3.51
N ILE A 167 -6.37 -2.59 2.38
CA ILE A 167 -6.65 -3.20 1.08
C ILE A 167 -5.33 -3.69 0.47
N ILE A 168 -5.25 -4.98 0.20
CA ILE A 168 -4.09 -5.62 -0.45
C ILE A 168 -4.58 -6.32 -1.73
N PRO A 169 -3.98 -6.03 -2.90
CA PRO A 169 -4.27 -6.78 -4.13
C PRO A 169 -3.99 -8.27 -3.95
N TYR A 170 -4.77 -9.14 -4.61
CA TYR A 170 -4.57 -10.58 -4.55
C TYR A 170 -5.13 -11.29 -5.80
N LYS A 171 -4.29 -11.53 -6.81
CA LYS A 171 -4.61 -12.31 -8.02
C LYS A 171 -5.94 -11.91 -8.71
N GLY A 172 -6.19 -10.60 -8.81
CA GLY A 172 -7.43 -10.05 -9.37
C GLY A 172 -8.57 -9.86 -8.35
N ASP A 173 -8.42 -10.38 -7.14
CA ASP A 173 -9.27 -10.17 -5.97
C ASP A 173 -8.56 -9.26 -4.95
N TRP A 174 -9.09 -9.20 -3.72
CA TRP A 174 -8.63 -8.29 -2.67
C TRP A 174 -8.59 -8.96 -1.29
N LEU A 175 -7.44 -8.90 -0.63
CA LEU A 175 -7.37 -9.16 0.80
C LEU A 175 -7.70 -7.89 1.57
N LEU A 176 -8.72 -7.97 2.42
CA LEU A 176 -9.22 -6.89 3.24
C LEU A 176 -8.80 -7.11 4.68
N VAL A 177 -8.05 -6.16 5.21
CA VAL A 177 -7.60 -6.14 6.60
C VAL A 177 -8.36 -5.03 7.31
N GLU A 178 -9.01 -5.40 8.41
CA GLU A 178 -9.68 -4.48 9.31
C GLU A 178 -9.17 -4.77 10.72
N THR A 179 -8.59 -3.77 11.38
CA THR A 179 -7.95 -3.97 12.69
C THR A 179 -8.95 -4.26 13.80
N SER A 180 -10.23 -3.95 13.57
CA SER A 180 -11.36 -4.25 14.44
C SER A 180 -11.80 -5.72 14.43
N THR A 181 -11.22 -6.56 13.57
CA THR A 181 -11.51 -8.00 13.49
C THR A 181 -10.22 -8.82 13.54
N ASP A 182 -10.34 -10.08 13.94
CA ASP A 182 -9.23 -11.03 13.97
C ASP A 182 -9.02 -11.75 12.63
N THR A 183 -9.91 -11.50 11.67
CA THR A 183 -9.96 -12.21 10.39
C THR A 183 -9.56 -11.30 9.24
N VAL A 184 -8.57 -11.73 8.46
CA VAL A 184 -8.33 -11.19 7.12
C VAL A 184 -9.31 -11.88 6.18
N TYR A 185 -10.01 -11.09 5.37
CA TYR A 185 -10.98 -11.60 4.40
C TYR A 185 -10.44 -11.50 2.98
N ASN A 186 -10.70 -12.52 2.16
CA ASN A 186 -10.60 -12.42 0.71
C ASN A 186 -11.96 -11.99 0.15
N TYR A 187 -12.00 -10.85 -0.53
CA TYR A 187 -13.14 -10.42 -1.31
C TYR A 187 -12.98 -10.87 -2.76
N VAL A 188 -13.72 -11.94 -3.11
CA VAL A 188 -13.75 -12.53 -4.45
C VAL A 188 -14.59 -11.65 -5.36
N SER A 189 -13.92 -10.92 -6.25
CA SER A 189 -14.51 -9.84 -7.02
C SER A 189 -15.62 -10.31 -7.96
N LYS A 190 -15.40 -11.42 -8.67
CA LYS A 190 -16.36 -11.97 -9.64
C LYS A 190 -17.63 -12.52 -8.98
N GLU A 191 -17.48 -13.07 -7.78
CA GLU A 191 -18.58 -13.68 -7.02
C GLU A 191 -19.27 -12.69 -6.08
N ASN A 192 -18.71 -11.49 -5.92
CA ASN A 192 -19.13 -10.50 -4.94
C ASN A 192 -19.21 -11.11 -3.52
N LYS A 193 -18.22 -11.92 -3.17
CA LYS A 193 -18.25 -12.76 -1.98
C LYS A 193 -17.10 -12.43 -1.04
N LEU A 194 -17.42 -12.26 0.24
CA LEU A 194 -16.45 -12.08 1.30
C LEU A 194 -16.19 -13.44 1.98
N CYS A 195 -14.97 -13.94 1.87
CA CYS A 195 -14.55 -15.24 2.40
C CYS A 195 -13.48 -15.03 3.48
N PRO A 196 -13.55 -15.67 4.65
CA PRO A 196 -12.42 -15.71 5.57
C PRO A 196 -11.19 -16.28 4.86
N PHE A 197 -10.04 -15.60 4.98
CA PHE A 197 -8.78 -16.01 4.38
C PHE A 197 -7.78 -16.49 5.44
N LEU A 198 -7.64 -15.72 6.52
CA LEU A 198 -6.79 -16.06 7.66
C LEU A 198 -7.44 -15.54 8.94
N VAL A 199 -7.45 -16.37 9.98
CA VAL A 199 -7.95 -16.00 11.31
C VAL A 199 -6.78 -15.96 12.27
N LYS A 200 -6.54 -14.80 12.87
CA LYS A 200 -5.47 -14.56 13.84
C LYS A 200 -6.02 -14.86 15.24
N THR A 201 -5.22 -15.50 16.09
CA THR A 201 -5.56 -15.55 17.51
C THR A 201 -5.49 -14.14 18.13
N PRO A 202 -6.55 -13.64 18.78
CA PRO A 202 -6.51 -12.35 19.46
C PRO A 202 -5.41 -12.29 20.53
N SER A 203 -4.84 -11.11 20.74
CA SER A 203 -3.89 -10.79 21.81
C SER A 203 -4.28 -9.44 22.39
N GLU A 204 -4.26 -9.31 23.71
CA GLU A 204 -4.75 -8.09 24.39
C GLU A 204 -3.66 -7.35 25.18
N ASN A 205 -2.48 -7.93 25.42
CA ASN A 205 -1.43 -7.31 26.24
C ASN A 205 -0.01 -7.66 25.75
N PRO A 206 0.56 -6.91 24.79
CA PRO A 206 -0.08 -5.82 24.03
C PRO A 206 -1.06 -6.33 22.97
N GLU A 207 -1.94 -5.45 22.50
CA GLU A 207 -2.71 -5.70 21.29
C GLU A 207 -1.76 -5.88 20.10
N ILE A 208 -1.93 -6.98 19.36
CA ILE A 208 -1.11 -7.30 18.19
C ILE A 208 -1.96 -7.13 16.94
N LEU A 209 -1.59 -6.15 16.11
CA LEU A 209 -2.14 -5.93 14.78
C LEU A 209 -1.44 -6.85 13.77
N LEU A 210 -2.09 -7.11 12.65
CA LEU A 210 -1.57 -7.92 11.55
C LEU A 210 -1.76 -7.16 10.25
N THR A 211 -0.74 -7.20 9.40
CA THR A 211 -0.85 -6.83 7.98
C THR A 211 -0.30 -7.95 7.11
N ILE A 212 -0.87 -8.11 5.92
CA ILE A 212 -0.48 -9.14 4.95
C ILE A 212 0.39 -8.52 3.85
N GLY A 213 1.41 -9.26 3.43
CA GLY A 213 2.32 -8.89 2.36
C GLY A 213 2.16 -9.78 1.12
N ALA A 214 3.30 -10.25 0.62
CA ALA A 214 3.40 -11.17 -0.50
C ALA A 214 2.73 -12.52 -0.17
N VAL A 215 1.91 -13.02 -1.09
CA VAL A 215 1.16 -14.28 -0.95
C VAL A 215 1.53 -15.20 -2.08
N THR A 216 2.19 -16.32 -1.78
CA THR A 216 2.57 -17.35 -2.76
C THR A 216 1.68 -18.58 -2.64
N GLU A 217 1.88 -19.59 -3.50
CA GLU A 217 1.16 -20.87 -3.40
C GLU A 217 1.37 -21.59 -2.07
N ARG A 218 2.54 -21.44 -1.44
CA ARG A 218 2.90 -22.12 -0.18
C ARG A 218 2.98 -21.17 1.02
N TYR A 219 3.58 -20.00 0.83
CA TYR A 219 3.96 -19.08 1.90
C TYR A 219 3.13 -17.80 1.87
N TYR A 220 2.57 -17.41 3.01
CA TYR A 220 1.94 -16.10 3.22
C TYR A 220 2.84 -15.25 4.10
N PHE A 221 3.49 -14.24 3.52
CA PHE A 221 4.33 -13.31 4.27
C PHE A 221 3.46 -12.26 4.94
N MET A 222 3.72 -12.01 6.21
CA MET A 222 2.94 -11.11 7.05
C MET A 222 3.86 -10.37 8.01
N GLN A 223 3.31 -9.34 8.64
CA GLN A 223 3.98 -8.62 9.71
C GLN A 223 3.02 -8.43 10.86
N THR A 224 3.46 -8.84 12.05
CA THR A 224 2.77 -8.51 13.29
C THR A 224 3.30 -7.18 13.82
N ILE A 225 2.43 -6.38 14.42
CA ILE A 225 2.77 -5.06 14.93
C ILE A 225 2.21 -4.95 16.34
N GLN A 226 3.06 -4.76 17.34
CA GLN A 226 2.56 -4.50 18.70
C GLN A 226 2.06 -3.06 18.78
N LYS A 227 0.80 -2.85 19.19
CA LYS A 227 0.18 -1.52 19.30
C LYS A 227 0.63 -0.81 20.57
N VAL A 228 1.91 -0.49 20.65
CA VAL A 228 2.54 0.24 21.76
C VAL A 228 3.43 1.35 21.21
N PHE A 229 3.43 2.52 21.84
CA PHE A 229 4.27 3.65 21.43
C PHE A 229 4.77 4.45 22.63
N ASP A 230 6.09 4.66 22.68
CA ASP A 230 6.76 5.51 23.65
C ASP A 230 6.88 6.92 23.04
N PHE A 231 6.05 7.84 23.51
CA PHE A 231 6.03 9.23 23.03
C PHE A 231 7.27 10.04 23.45
N ASP A 232 7.92 9.66 24.55
CA ASP A 232 9.09 10.39 25.06
C ASP A 232 10.31 10.02 24.19
N LYS A 233 10.42 8.75 23.78
CA LYS A 233 11.44 8.27 22.84
C LYS A 233 11.08 8.42 21.37
N ARG A 234 9.82 8.75 21.05
CA ARG A 234 9.26 8.78 19.69
C ARG A 234 9.48 7.46 18.93
N SER A 235 9.35 6.34 19.64
CA SER A 235 9.60 5.01 19.12
C SER A 235 8.51 4.05 19.56
N GLY A 236 8.11 3.14 18.69
CA GLY A 236 7.09 2.15 19.01
C GLY A 236 6.72 1.32 17.80
N PHE A 237 5.59 0.63 17.89
CA PHE A 237 5.11 -0.31 16.89
C PHE A 237 6.18 -1.34 16.51
N PRO A 238 6.82 -2.03 17.48
CA PRO A 238 7.79 -3.06 17.15
C PRO A 238 7.11 -4.13 16.30
N THR A 239 7.83 -4.57 15.27
CA THR A 239 7.27 -5.47 14.27
C THR A 239 8.07 -6.75 14.18
N ILE A 240 7.38 -7.86 13.90
CA ILE A 240 7.98 -9.16 13.64
C ILE A 240 7.45 -9.65 12.29
N GLY A 241 8.37 -9.92 11.37
CA GLY A 241 8.05 -10.58 10.11
C GLY A 241 7.75 -12.04 10.37
N VAL A 242 6.61 -12.52 9.90
CA VAL A 242 6.18 -13.91 10.07
C VAL A 242 5.74 -14.48 8.73
N VAL A 243 5.84 -15.79 8.58
CA VAL A 243 5.37 -16.52 7.40
C VAL A 243 4.47 -17.65 7.84
N TYR A 244 3.29 -17.77 7.23
CA TYR A 244 2.49 -18.98 7.32
C TYR A 244 2.87 -19.91 6.17
N ASP A 245 3.30 -21.13 6.51
CA ASP A 245 3.57 -22.21 5.56
C ASP A 245 2.35 -23.13 5.48
N LYS A 246 1.68 -23.14 4.32
CA LYS A 246 0.50 -23.97 4.09
C LYS A 246 0.77 -25.47 4.12
N LEU A 247 1.97 -25.90 3.76
CA LEU A 247 2.30 -27.34 3.75
C LEU A 247 2.53 -27.85 5.16
N GLU A 248 3.21 -27.05 5.99
CA GLU A 248 3.46 -27.39 7.40
C GLU A 248 2.29 -27.02 8.31
N ASN A 249 1.36 -26.21 7.80
CA ASN A 249 0.22 -25.64 8.52
C ASN A 249 0.67 -24.94 9.81
N ALA A 250 1.74 -24.17 9.72
CA ALA A 250 2.40 -23.53 10.86
C ALA A 250 2.90 -22.12 10.52
N VAL A 251 3.08 -21.31 11.55
CA VAL A 251 3.62 -19.94 11.45
C VAL A 251 5.04 -19.92 12.00
N PHE A 252 5.95 -19.27 11.27
CA PHE A 252 7.35 -19.11 11.65
C PHE A 252 7.75 -17.64 11.63
N ASP A 253 8.72 -17.27 12.46
CA ASP A 253 9.44 -16.02 12.30
C ASP A 253 10.23 -16.06 10.98
N ALA A 254 10.13 -14.99 10.20
CA ALA A 254 10.68 -14.93 8.85
C ALA A 254 11.61 -13.73 8.70
N ILE A 255 12.85 -14.01 8.30
CA ILE A 255 13.81 -13.01 7.85
C ILE A 255 14.21 -13.37 6.43
N VAL A 256 13.70 -12.61 5.46
CA VAL A 256 14.07 -12.75 4.05
C VAL A 256 15.24 -11.81 3.75
N ARG A 257 16.25 -12.31 3.05
CA ARG A 257 17.50 -11.60 2.78
C ARG A 257 17.80 -11.57 1.29
N ASN A 258 18.35 -10.46 0.82
CA ASN A 258 18.81 -10.32 -0.54
C ASN A 258 20.25 -10.87 -0.65
N GLY A 259 20.41 -11.95 -1.43
CA GLY A 259 21.68 -12.64 -1.64
C GLY A 259 22.73 -11.84 -2.42
N ASP A 260 22.33 -10.77 -3.10
CA ASP A 260 23.27 -9.88 -3.80
C ASP A 260 24.05 -8.98 -2.83
N PHE A 261 23.65 -8.90 -1.56
CA PHE A 261 24.29 -8.07 -0.53
C PHE A 261 25.13 -8.94 0.41
N ALA A 262 26.41 -8.61 0.57
CA ALA A 262 27.32 -9.34 1.47
C ALA A 262 26.85 -9.32 2.93
N LYS A 263 26.30 -8.19 3.39
CA LYS A 263 25.69 -8.03 4.72
C LYS A 263 24.28 -8.64 4.85
N LEU A 264 23.80 -9.31 3.80
CA LEU A 264 22.47 -9.94 3.73
C LEU A 264 21.35 -8.97 4.13
N GLN A 265 21.19 -7.92 3.33
CA GLN A 265 20.16 -6.91 3.54
C GLN A 265 18.76 -7.54 3.60
N GLY A 266 17.95 -7.10 4.56
CA GLY A 266 16.56 -7.51 4.69
C GLY A 266 15.71 -7.15 3.47
N VAL A 267 14.75 -8.01 3.16
CA VAL A 267 13.81 -7.87 2.06
C VAL A 267 12.43 -7.54 2.63
N ASP A 268 11.84 -6.45 2.16
CA ASP A 268 10.49 -6.04 2.49
C ASP A 268 9.47 -6.67 1.54
N LEU A 269 8.72 -7.65 2.04
CA LEU A 269 7.64 -8.32 1.31
C LEU A 269 6.26 -7.83 1.74
N VAL A 270 6.16 -6.86 2.65
CA VAL A 270 4.90 -6.52 3.34
C VAL A 270 4.47 -5.08 3.09
N SER A 271 5.41 -4.15 2.92
CA SER A 271 5.05 -2.74 2.74
C SER A 271 4.46 -2.44 1.36
N HIS A 272 4.80 -3.18 0.30
CA HIS A 272 4.26 -2.93 -1.05
C HIS A 272 3.91 -4.22 -1.79
N PRO A 273 2.89 -4.96 -1.31
CA PRO A 273 2.42 -6.16 -1.97
C PRO A 273 1.68 -5.80 -3.26
N MET A 274 2.00 -6.54 -4.31
CA MET A 274 1.36 -6.44 -5.63
C MET A 274 0.50 -7.67 -5.92
N ASN A 275 0.96 -8.85 -5.47
CA ASN A 275 0.31 -10.15 -5.61
C ASN A 275 -0.46 -10.34 -6.92
N ASN A 276 0.15 -9.96 -8.04
CA ASN A 276 -0.40 -10.23 -9.35
C ASN A 276 0.18 -11.50 -9.94
N ASP A 277 -0.04 -11.78 -11.22
CA ASP A 277 0.44 -13.03 -11.82
C ASP A 277 1.97 -13.08 -11.99
N GLU A 278 2.66 -11.94 -11.97
CA GLU A 278 4.11 -11.84 -12.22
C GLU A 278 4.91 -11.44 -10.97
N ILE A 279 4.40 -10.46 -10.21
CA ILE A 279 5.09 -9.72 -9.16
C ILE A 279 4.32 -9.89 -7.84
N ALA A 280 5.03 -10.39 -6.83
CA ALA A 280 4.52 -10.57 -5.49
C ALA A 280 4.54 -9.27 -4.70
N ALA A 281 5.66 -8.54 -4.75
CA ALA A 281 5.86 -7.28 -4.04
C ALA A 281 6.99 -6.48 -4.70
N PHE A 282 7.22 -5.26 -4.23
CA PHE A 282 8.41 -4.49 -4.57
C PHE A 282 8.95 -3.73 -3.37
N GLN A 283 10.19 -3.25 -3.48
CA GLN A 283 10.75 -2.26 -2.55
C GLN A 283 11.60 -1.25 -3.31
N THR A 284 11.91 -0.13 -2.67
CA THR A 284 12.85 0.87 -3.21
C THR A 284 14.15 0.87 -2.42
N LEU A 285 15.26 0.92 -3.12
CA LEU A 285 16.60 1.00 -2.58
C LEU A 285 17.15 2.40 -2.84
N ALA A 286 17.59 3.09 -1.80
CA ALA A 286 18.16 4.43 -1.92
C ALA A 286 19.49 4.37 -2.70
N ALA A 287 19.68 5.27 -3.66
CA ALA A 287 20.85 5.23 -4.53
C ALA A 287 22.15 5.49 -3.74
N ASN A 288 22.15 6.48 -2.85
CA ASN A 288 23.29 6.76 -1.97
C ASN A 288 23.74 5.53 -1.16
N GLN A 289 22.81 4.78 -0.56
CA GLN A 289 23.14 3.54 0.17
C GLN A 289 23.67 2.45 -0.74
N LEU A 290 23.12 2.31 -1.96
CA LEU A 290 23.61 1.35 -2.95
C LEU A 290 25.03 1.68 -3.41
N VAL A 291 25.33 2.96 -3.66
CA VAL A 291 26.65 3.44 -4.07
C VAL A 291 27.67 3.19 -2.95
N GLU A 292 27.35 3.56 -1.71
CA GLU A 292 28.22 3.27 -0.56
C GLU A 292 28.49 1.76 -0.41
N THR A 293 27.46 0.92 -0.55
CA THR A 293 27.61 -0.55 -0.47
C THR A 293 28.47 -1.10 -1.62
N TYR A 294 28.34 -0.50 -2.82
CA TYR A 294 29.14 -0.85 -3.99
C TYR A 294 30.62 -0.49 -3.79
N GLU A 295 30.92 0.72 -3.32
CA GLU A 295 32.29 1.19 -3.06
C GLU A 295 33.00 0.35 -1.99
N ASN A 296 32.24 -0.15 -1.02
CA ASN A 296 32.74 -1.09 -0.01
C ASN A 296 32.92 -2.53 -0.52
N ASN A 297 32.68 -2.80 -1.81
CA ASN A 297 32.71 -4.14 -2.42
C ASN A 297 31.73 -5.15 -1.79
N GLU A 298 30.60 -4.66 -1.27
CA GLU A 298 29.60 -5.47 -0.57
C GLU A 298 28.42 -5.91 -1.45
N LEU A 299 28.49 -5.66 -2.76
CA LEU A 299 27.49 -6.09 -3.74
C LEU A 299 28.00 -7.18 -4.68
N LYS A 300 27.08 -8.03 -5.13
CA LYS A 300 27.28 -9.09 -6.12
C LYS A 300 26.16 -9.06 -7.18
N GLY A 301 26.34 -9.86 -8.22
CA GLY A 301 25.31 -10.12 -9.22
C GLY A 301 24.74 -8.85 -9.85
N ARG A 302 23.42 -8.85 -10.02
CA ARG A 302 22.70 -7.77 -10.72
C ARG A 302 22.70 -6.48 -9.92
N ALA A 303 22.65 -6.53 -8.59
CA ALA A 303 22.75 -5.32 -7.77
C ALA A 303 24.07 -4.58 -8.01
N LYS A 304 25.20 -5.31 -8.11
CA LYS A 304 26.50 -4.73 -8.41
C LYS A 304 26.53 -4.05 -9.79
N GLU A 305 25.98 -4.70 -10.81
CA GLU A 305 25.91 -4.14 -12.17
C GLU A 305 25.11 -2.83 -12.22
N ILE A 306 23.97 -2.77 -11.52
CA ILE A 306 23.14 -1.57 -11.45
C ILE A 306 23.87 -0.47 -10.70
N ALA A 307 24.43 -0.77 -9.52
CA ALA A 307 25.10 0.20 -8.67
C ALA A 307 26.33 0.84 -9.34
N ALA A 308 27.04 0.11 -10.19
CA ALA A 308 28.17 0.63 -10.96
C ALA A 308 27.81 1.80 -11.90
N GLY A 309 26.52 1.95 -12.25
CA GLY A 309 26.01 3.05 -13.07
C GLY A 309 25.34 4.18 -12.29
N LEU A 310 25.36 4.14 -10.95
CA LEU A 310 24.70 5.12 -10.09
C LEU A 310 25.72 6.11 -9.48
N ASN A 311 25.19 7.25 -9.04
CA ASN A 311 25.85 8.15 -8.11
C ASN A 311 24.88 8.46 -6.94
N GLU A 312 25.37 9.14 -5.90
CA GLU A 312 24.58 9.41 -4.68
C GLU A 312 23.28 10.18 -4.94
N GLU A 313 23.28 11.05 -5.96
CA GLU A 313 22.14 11.88 -6.38
C GLU A 313 21.18 11.16 -7.35
N SER A 314 21.47 9.91 -7.68
CA SER A 314 20.62 9.14 -8.59
C SER A 314 19.27 8.82 -7.94
N ASN A 315 18.26 8.62 -8.78
CA ASN A 315 16.95 8.17 -8.28
C ASN A 315 17.06 6.80 -7.60
N PRO A 316 16.20 6.51 -6.61
CA PRO A 316 16.13 5.19 -5.99
C PRO A 316 15.89 4.08 -7.03
N VAL A 317 16.51 2.92 -6.80
CA VAL A 317 16.31 1.71 -7.59
C VAL A 317 15.06 0.99 -7.10
N VAL A 318 14.18 0.59 -8.02
CA VAL A 318 13.01 -0.25 -7.69
C VAL A 318 13.40 -1.72 -7.84
N LEU A 319 13.31 -2.48 -6.75
CA LEU A 319 13.51 -3.93 -6.73
C LEU A 319 12.14 -4.62 -6.78
N LEU A 320 11.94 -5.47 -7.80
CA LEU A 320 10.71 -6.24 -8.00
C LEU A 320 10.91 -7.69 -7.56
N TYR A 321 10.03 -8.20 -6.71
CA TYR A 321 10.00 -9.61 -6.31
C TYR A 321 9.02 -10.36 -7.21
N LYS A 322 9.56 -11.17 -8.12
CA LYS A 322 8.76 -11.96 -9.05
C LYS A 322 8.48 -13.35 -8.50
N TYR A 323 7.33 -13.91 -8.84
CA TYR A 323 7.11 -15.33 -8.64
C TYR A 323 8.10 -16.12 -9.50
N LYS A 324 8.60 -17.23 -8.96
CA LYS A 324 9.44 -18.13 -9.73
C LYS A 324 8.59 -18.76 -10.83
N SER A 325 8.98 -18.59 -12.08
CA SER A 325 8.40 -19.35 -13.20
C SER A 325 8.57 -20.83 -12.92
N VAL A 326 7.46 -21.57 -13.00
CA VAL A 326 7.50 -23.03 -13.04
C VAL A 326 7.63 -23.39 -14.52
N ASP A 327 8.87 -23.31 -15.03
CA ASP A 327 9.23 -23.89 -16.33
C ASP A 327 9.49 -25.40 -16.18
#